data_AF-A0A9C6WR75-F1
#
_entry.id   AF-A0A9C6WR75-F1
#
_cell.length_a   1.000
_cell.length_b   1.000
_cell.length_c   1.000
_cell.angle_alpha   90.00
_cell.angle_beta   90.00
_cell.angle_gamma   90.00
#
_symmetry.space_group_name_H-M   'P 1'
#
loop_
_entity.id
_entity.type
_entity.pdbx_description
1 polymer ?
#
loop_
_entity_poly.entity_id
_entity_poly.type
_entity_poly.pdbx_seq_one_letter_code
_entity_poly.pdbx_strand_id
1 'polypeptide(L)'
;MIVILLEATGTRDEGIVVKDLSSKWESSDQSGKWLKLKPEYIQASADLDVLIIGTCFPFQVAQFLVGLAERPSPNTHPKRFISFCRVGTGLSDDELDSLVTTLKPYFRLNPHFQPWQDRLGL
;
A
#
# COMPACT_ATOMS: atom_id res chain seq x y z
N MET A 1 3.04 27.56 -11.98
CA MET A 1 3.30 26.25 -11.33
C MET A 1 2.10 25.31 -11.43
N ILE A 2 0.89 25.73 -11.02
CA ILE A 2 -0.34 24.91 -11.09
C ILE A 2 -0.69 24.45 -12.52
N VAL A 3 -0.53 25.32 -13.53
CA VAL A 3 -0.83 24.98 -14.94
C VAL A 3 0.05 23.84 -15.46
N ILE A 4 1.34 23.81 -15.09
CA ILE A 4 2.28 22.77 -15.55
C ILE A 4 1.94 21.41 -14.91
N LEU A 5 1.48 21.42 -13.66
CA LEU A 5 1.05 20.19 -12.99
C LEU A 5 -0.21 19.61 -13.64
N LEU A 6 -1.17 20.47 -14.04
CA LEU A 6 -2.38 20.04 -14.74
C LEU A 6 -2.05 19.47 -16.14
N GLU A 7 -1.14 20.08 -16.88
CA GLU A 7 -0.65 19.52 -18.15
C GLU A 7 0.02 18.15 -17.94
N ALA A 8 0.87 18.00 -16.92
CA ALA A 8 1.51 16.72 -16.57
C ALA A 8 0.49 15.64 -16.18
N THR A 9 -0.61 16.00 -15.51
CA THR A 9 -1.72 15.04 -15.25
C THR A 9 -2.45 14.65 -16.52
N GLY A 10 -2.61 15.57 -17.47
CA GLY A 10 -3.23 15.31 -18.77
C GLY A 10 -2.41 14.35 -19.65
N THR A 11 -1.08 14.40 -19.53
CA THR A 11 -0.16 13.49 -20.22
C THR A 11 0.05 12.14 -19.50
N ARG A 12 -0.58 11.94 -18.33
CA ARG A 12 -0.41 10.75 -17.46
C ARG A 12 1.02 10.58 -16.93
N ASP A 13 1.75 11.70 -16.79
CA ASP A 13 3.06 11.70 -16.15
C ASP A 13 2.93 11.61 -14.62
N GLU A 14 3.97 11.09 -13.94
CA GLU A 14 3.97 10.88 -12.48
C GLU A 14 3.91 12.18 -11.67
N GLY A 15 4.38 13.30 -12.23
CA GLY A 15 4.42 14.59 -11.56
C GLY A 15 5.56 15.49 -12.07
N ILE A 16 5.85 16.54 -11.32
CA ILE A 16 6.90 17.52 -11.65
C ILE A 16 7.97 17.59 -10.55
N VAL A 17 9.21 17.84 -10.96
CA VAL A 17 10.33 18.09 -10.05
C VAL A 17 10.74 19.56 -10.16
N VAL A 18 10.67 20.28 -9.04
CA VAL A 18 11.14 21.67 -8.95
C VAL A 18 12.53 21.67 -8.34
N LYS A 19 13.50 22.25 -9.04
CA LYS A 19 14.90 22.34 -8.61
C LYS A 19 15.31 23.79 -8.46
N ASP A 20 15.99 24.11 -7.36
CA ASP A 20 16.70 25.38 -7.22
C ASP A 20 17.96 25.36 -8.09
N LEU A 21 18.03 26.25 -9.08
CA LEU A 21 19.17 26.37 -10.00
C LEU A 21 20.45 26.86 -9.31
N SER A 22 20.32 27.51 -8.15
CA SER A 22 21.46 27.96 -7.36
C SER A 22 22.06 26.86 -6.47
N SER A 23 21.37 25.72 -6.36
CA SER A 23 21.84 24.59 -5.58
C SER A 23 22.91 23.77 -6.30
N LYS A 24 23.97 23.39 -5.56
CA LYS A 24 24.89 22.35 -6.01
C LYS A 24 24.25 20.98 -5.82
N TRP A 25 24.56 20.05 -6.72
CA TRP A 25 24.15 18.66 -6.56
C TRP A 25 24.95 18.01 -5.44
N GLU A 26 24.24 17.54 -4.41
CA GLU A 26 24.80 16.86 -3.26
C GLU A 26 24.09 15.51 -3.11
N SER A 27 24.87 14.43 -3.05
CA SER A 27 24.34 13.10 -2.81
C SER A 27 23.77 13.02 -1.39
N SER A 28 22.57 12.46 -1.24
CA SER A 28 21.84 12.32 0.04
C SER A 28 21.24 13.61 0.64
N ASP A 29 21.28 14.75 -0.05
CA ASP A 29 20.67 15.98 0.44
C ASP A 29 19.13 15.94 0.32
N GLN A 30 18.44 16.00 1.46
CA GLN A 30 16.97 16.08 1.56
C GLN A 30 16.49 17.46 2.03
N SER A 31 17.35 18.49 1.98
CA SER A 31 17.07 19.86 2.47
C SER A 31 15.96 20.63 1.71
N GLY A 32 15.21 19.98 0.82
CA GLY A 32 14.11 20.60 0.10
C GLY A 32 14.51 21.46 -1.11
N LYS A 33 15.80 21.50 -1.48
CA LYS A 33 16.28 22.13 -2.73
C LYS A 33 15.67 21.49 -3.99
N TRP A 34 15.22 20.24 -3.87
CA TRP A 34 14.60 19.43 -4.91
C TRP A 34 13.23 18.96 -4.41
N LEU A 35 12.16 19.57 -4.89
CA LEU A 35 10.80 19.26 -4.50
C LEU A 35 10.14 18.36 -5.55
N LYS A 36 9.58 17.24 -5.09
CA LYS A 36 8.76 16.35 -5.91
C LYS A 36 7.30 16.70 -5.67
N LEU A 37 6.62 17.16 -6.70
CA LEU A 37 5.19 17.43 -6.65
C LEU A 37 4.49 16.38 -7.50
N LYS A 38 3.72 15.53 -6.84
CA LYS A 38 2.93 14.52 -7.51
C LYS A 38 1.44 14.81 -7.37
N PRO A 39 0.61 14.51 -8.40
CA PRO A 39 -0.82 14.80 -8.37
C PRO A 39 -1.55 14.19 -7.16
N GLU A 40 -1.14 12.99 -6.72
CA GLU A 40 -1.72 12.30 -5.56
C GLU A 40 -1.55 13.04 -4.22
N TYR A 41 -0.69 14.06 -4.15
CA TYR A 41 -0.55 14.90 -2.95
C TYR A 41 -1.60 16.00 -2.87
N ILE A 42 -2.28 16.31 -3.98
CA ILE A 42 -3.18 17.47 -4.10
C ILE A 42 -4.61 17.00 -4.42
N GLN A 43 -4.74 16.01 -5.30
CA GLN A 43 -5.99 15.28 -5.48
C GLN A 43 -6.00 14.05 -4.59
N ALA A 44 -7.13 13.80 -3.95
CA ALA A 44 -7.39 12.50 -3.35
C ALA A 44 -7.14 11.44 -4.43
N SER A 45 -6.11 10.63 -4.23
CA SER A 45 -5.90 9.40 -4.99
C SER A 45 -7.22 8.61 -5.00
N ALA A 46 -7.47 7.84 -6.04
CA ALA A 46 -8.59 6.92 -6.02
C ALA A 46 -8.44 5.98 -4.82
N ASP A 47 -9.33 6.12 -3.84
CA ASP A 47 -9.41 5.20 -2.72
C ASP A 47 -10.00 3.88 -3.20
N LEU A 48 -9.48 2.78 -2.66
CA LEU A 48 -9.92 1.44 -3.01
C LEU A 48 -10.32 0.69 -1.75
N ASP A 49 -11.61 0.35 -1.66
CA ASP A 49 -12.12 -0.52 -0.60
C ASP A 49 -11.73 -1.98 -0.90
N VAL A 50 -10.90 -2.55 -0.03
CA VAL A 50 -10.38 -3.92 -0.16
C VAL A 50 -10.61 -4.71 1.12
N LEU A 51 -10.67 -6.04 1.00
CA LEU A 51 -10.84 -6.94 2.14
C LEU A 51 -9.50 -7.56 2.55
N ILE A 52 -9.22 -7.60 3.86
CA ILE A 52 -8.08 -8.37 4.39
C ILE A 52 -8.39 -9.86 4.28
N ILE A 53 -7.57 -10.59 3.53
CA ILE A 53 -7.74 -12.04 3.29
C ILE A 53 -6.61 -12.88 3.90
N GLY A 54 -5.56 -12.25 4.46
CA GLY A 54 -4.49 -12.95 5.15
C GLY A 54 -3.38 -12.05 5.68
N THR A 55 -2.39 -12.69 6.30
CA THR A 55 -1.13 -12.07 6.78
C THR A 55 0.06 -12.89 6.30
N CYS A 56 1.22 -12.25 6.13
CA CYS A 56 2.44 -12.93 5.68
C CYS A 56 3.15 -13.68 6.81
N PHE A 57 3.04 -13.21 8.06
CA PHE A 57 3.74 -13.79 9.20
C PHE A 57 2.79 -13.98 10.39
N PRO A 58 2.78 -15.18 11.02
CA PRO A 58 1.87 -15.48 12.11
C PRO A 58 2.27 -14.82 13.43
N PHE A 59 3.57 -14.56 13.62
CA PHE A 59 4.12 -14.02 14.88
C PHE A 59 4.21 -12.49 14.88
N GLN A 60 4.39 -11.88 13.71
CA GLN A 60 4.51 -10.42 13.57
C GLN A 60 3.68 -9.96 12.38
N VAL A 61 2.43 -9.58 12.65
CA VAL A 61 1.52 -9.08 11.63
C VAL A 61 1.86 -7.61 11.36
N ALA A 62 2.78 -7.40 10.43
CA ALA A 62 3.15 -6.07 9.93
C ALA A 62 2.61 -5.81 8.51
N GLN A 63 2.15 -6.86 7.83
CA GLN A 63 1.67 -6.79 6.45
C GLN A 63 0.45 -7.67 6.25
N PHE A 64 -0.57 -7.09 5.62
CA PHE A 64 -1.81 -7.75 5.26
C PHE A 64 -1.84 -8.06 3.77
N LEU A 65 -2.29 -9.26 3.43
CA LEU A 65 -2.71 -9.60 2.08
C LEU A 65 -4.16 -9.15 1.90
N VAL A 66 -4.42 -8.32 0.90
CA VAL A 66 -5.77 -7.83 0.61
C VAL A 66 -6.30 -8.40 -0.70
N GLY A 67 -7.62 -8.50 -0.80
CA GLY A 67 -8.32 -9.06 -1.95
C GLY A 67 -9.53 -8.23 -2.39
N LEU A 68 -9.82 -8.33 -3.68
CA LEU A 68 -10.99 -7.74 -4.33
C LEU A 68 -12.11 -8.78 -4.45
N ALA A 69 -13.34 -8.37 -4.17
CA ALA A 69 -14.51 -9.23 -4.33
C ALA A 69 -14.85 -9.46 -5.81
N GLU A 70 -15.02 -10.72 -6.21
CA GLU A 70 -15.66 -11.04 -7.49
C GLU A 70 -17.13 -10.63 -7.43
N ARG A 71 -17.66 -10.07 -8.53
CA ARG A 71 -19.03 -9.55 -8.57
C ARG A 71 -20.04 -10.68 -8.24
N PRO A 72 -20.78 -10.58 -7.14
CA PRO A 72 -21.73 -11.61 -6.77
C PRO A 72 -22.96 -11.61 -7.69
N SER A 73 -23.69 -12.71 -7.69
CA SER A 73 -25.04 -12.74 -8.25
C SER A 73 -25.96 -11.78 -7.49
N PRO A 74 -27.04 -11.26 -8.12
CA PRO A 74 -27.97 -10.35 -7.46
C PRO A 74 -28.46 -10.91 -6.12
N ASN A 75 -28.49 -10.06 -5.09
CA ASN A 75 -28.97 -10.39 -3.75
C ASN A 75 -28.13 -11.43 -2.96
N THR A 76 -26.85 -11.60 -3.31
CA THR A 76 -25.94 -12.51 -2.60
C THR A 76 -24.63 -11.82 -2.21
N HIS A 77 -23.96 -12.35 -1.18
CA HIS A 77 -22.63 -11.87 -0.79
C HIS A 77 -21.52 -12.49 -1.68
N PRO A 78 -20.42 -11.76 -1.92
CA PRO A 78 -19.28 -12.29 -2.67
C PRO A 78 -18.65 -13.47 -1.91
N LYS A 79 -18.44 -14.58 -2.63
CA LYS A 79 -17.84 -15.80 -2.09
C LYS A 79 -16.38 -16.00 -2.51
N ARG A 80 -15.96 -15.30 -3.56
CA ARG A 80 -14.61 -15.40 -4.12
C ARG A 80 -13.93 -14.04 -4.02
N PHE A 81 -12.71 -14.06 -3.52
CA PHE A 81 -11.84 -12.90 -3.44
C PHE A 81 -10.56 -13.19 -4.23
N ILE A 82 -10.15 -12.24 -5.06
CA ILE A 82 -8.94 -12.32 -5.86
C ILE A 82 -7.87 -11.51 -5.12
N SER A 83 -6.75 -12.14 -4.78
CA SER A 83 -5.63 -11.44 -4.14
C SER A 83 -5.13 -10.32 -5.03
N PHE A 84 -4.97 -9.11 -4.46
CA PHE A 84 -4.60 -7.92 -5.20
C PHE A 84 -3.18 -7.45 -4.85
N CYS A 85 -2.96 -7.02 -3.61
CA CYS A 85 -1.65 -6.52 -3.17
C CYS A 85 -1.41 -6.81 -1.68
N ARG A 86 -0.24 -6.40 -1.20
CA ARG A 86 0.10 -6.38 0.23
C ARG A 86 0.16 -4.94 0.72
N VAL A 87 -0.35 -4.71 1.92
CA VAL A 87 -0.34 -3.40 2.57
C VAL A 87 0.28 -3.54 3.95
N GLY A 88 1.24 -2.67 4.29
CA GLY A 88 1.92 -2.68 5.59
C GLY A 88 2.33 -1.30 6.09
N THR A 89 1.80 -0.24 5.48
CA THR A 89 2.10 1.15 5.79
C THR A 89 0.80 1.95 5.77
N GLY A 90 0.71 3.01 6.57
CA GLY A 90 -0.45 3.90 6.60
C GLY A 90 -1.34 3.74 7.84
N LEU A 91 -1.00 2.81 8.74
CA LEU A 91 -1.56 2.73 10.09
C LEU A 91 -0.51 3.16 11.10
N SER A 92 -0.94 3.84 12.15
CA SER A 92 -0.12 4.02 13.36
C SER A 92 0.05 2.70 14.11
N ASP A 93 1.03 2.64 15.01
CA ASP A 93 1.30 1.43 15.81
C ASP A 93 0.08 1.02 16.66
N ASP A 94 -0.65 1.99 17.23
CA ASP A 94 -1.85 1.74 18.03
C ASP A 94 -3.03 1.23 17.19
N GLU A 95 -3.23 1.76 15.98
CA GLU A 95 -4.24 1.27 15.04
C GLU A 95 -3.92 -0.14 14.55
N LEU A 96 -2.64 -0.40 14.28
CA LEU A 96 -2.16 -1.72 13.89
C LEU A 96 -2.41 -2.75 14.99
N ASP A 97 -2.06 -2.45 16.25
CA ASP A 97 -2.28 -3.39 17.37
C ASP A 97 -3.78 -3.64 17.62
N SER A 98 -4.61 -2.60 17.52
CA SER A 98 -6.07 -2.69 17.62
C SER A 98 -6.66 -3.58 16.52
N LEU A 99 -6.21 -3.40 15.28
CA LEU A 99 -6.64 -4.20 14.13
C LEU A 99 -6.20 -5.66 14.30
N VAL A 100 -4.94 -5.89 14.65
CA VAL A 100 -4.40 -7.24 14.86
C VAL A 100 -5.15 -7.95 15.99
N THR A 101 -5.44 -7.25 17.09
CA THR A 101 -6.20 -7.82 18.21
C THR A 101 -7.63 -8.20 17.80
N THR A 102 -8.26 -7.42 16.93
CA THR A 102 -9.59 -7.73 16.39
C THR A 102 -9.55 -8.94 15.43
N LEU A 103 -8.47 -9.09 14.65
CA LEU A 103 -8.33 -10.15 13.65
C LEU A 103 -7.78 -11.48 14.20
N LYS A 104 -7.05 -11.45 15.33
CA LYS A 104 -6.48 -12.64 16.00
C LYS A 104 -7.42 -13.85 16.05
N PRO A 105 -8.69 -13.74 16.48
CA PRO A 105 -9.59 -14.91 16.55
C PRO A 105 -9.97 -15.49 15.19
N TYR A 106 -9.79 -14.75 14.09
CA TYR A 106 -10.15 -15.17 12.74
C TYR A 106 -8.97 -15.76 11.96
N PHE A 107 -7.74 -15.63 12.47
CA PHE A 107 -6.57 -16.19 11.82
C PHE A 107 -6.61 -17.73 11.83
N ARG A 108 -6.52 -18.31 10.64
CA ARG A 108 -6.39 -19.75 10.45
C ARG A 108 -5.03 -20.03 9.85
N LEU A 109 -4.26 -20.87 10.54
CA LEU A 109 -3.05 -21.43 9.98
C LEU A 109 -3.45 -22.37 8.84
N ASN A 110 -2.92 -22.12 7.65
CA ASN A 110 -3.05 -23.07 6.57
C ASN A 110 -2.12 -24.26 6.86
N PRO A 111 -2.64 -25.48 7.05
CA PRO A 111 -1.82 -26.65 7.37
C PRO A 111 -0.84 -27.03 6.24
N HIS A 112 -1.06 -26.53 5.02
CA HIS A 112 -0.15 -26.71 3.89
C HIS A 112 0.87 -25.58 3.72
N PHE A 113 0.81 -24.54 4.58
CA PHE A 113 1.80 -23.48 4.58
C PHE A 113 3.08 -23.99 5.24
N GLN A 114 4.05 -24.37 4.42
CA GLN A 114 5.44 -24.54 4.87
C GLN A 114 6.07 -23.15 5.03
N PRO A 115 6.55 -22.79 6.24
CA PRO A 115 7.31 -21.57 6.43
C PRO A 115 8.47 -21.48 5.44
N TRP A 116 8.79 -20.28 4.98
CA TRP A 116 9.95 -20.06 4.10
C TRP A 116 11.28 -20.44 4.77
N GLN A 117 11.30 -20.62 6.09
CA GLN A 117 12.45 -21.06 6.88
C GLN A 117 12.96 -22.45 6.43
N ASP A 118 12.08 -23.38 6.06
CA ASP A 118 12.50 -24.73 5.64
C ASP A 118 13.06 -24.76 4.19
N ARG A 119 12.88 -23.69 3.42
CA ARG A 119 13.34 -23.59 2.02
C ARG A 119 14.67 -22.88 1.84
N LEU A 120 15.19 -22.23 2.87
CA LEU A 120 16.47 -21.50 2.83
C LEU A 120 17.64 -22.29 3.42
N GLY A 121 17.42 -23.50 3.96
CA GLY A 121 18.50 -24.36 4.44
C GLY A 121 19.35 -23.73 5.55
N LEU A 122 18.73 -22.89 6.40
CA LEU A 122 19.32 -22.40 7.65
C LEU A 122 18.79 -23.23 8.82
#